data_AF-A0A1F4QHU3-F1
#
_entry.id   AF-A0A1F4QHU3-F1
#
_cell.length_a   1.000
_cell.length_b   1.000
_cell.length_c   1.000
_cell.angle_alpha   90.00
_cell.angle_beta   90.00
_cell.angle_gamma   90.00
#
_symmetry.space_group_name_H-M   'P 1'
#
loop_
_entity.id
_entity.type
_entity.pdbx_description
1 polymer ?
#
loop_
_entity_poly.entity_id
_entity_poly.type
_entity_poly.pdbx_seq_one_letter_code
_entity_poly.pdbx_strand_id
1 'polypeptide(L)'
;MGLAIGEQYFQSLPKDIQQLLVDEAEENGRWVSPITIQKEDEFKEALAKGGVTFVQADTEAYRKATLATYKAFPKWTPGLYERVQAAMK
;
A
#
# COMPACT_ATOMS: atom_id res chain seq x y z
N MET A 1 -1.24 -2.58 -2.24
CA MET A 1 -2.39 -3.41 -2.62
C MET A 1 -2.03 -4.85 -2.29
N GLY A 2 -2.88 -5.60 -1.59
CA GLY A 2 -2.62 -7.02 -1.32
C GLY A 2 -3.14 -7.89 -2.45
N LEU A 3 -2.43 -8.96 -2.79
CA LEU A 3 -2.96 -10.05 -3.61
C LEU A 3 -3.62 -11.06 -2.68
N ALA A 4 -4.85 -11.48 -3.00
CA ALA A 4 -5.60 -12.41 -2.18
C ALA A 4 -6.20 -13.52 -3.04
N ILE A 5 -6.18 -14.73 -2.49
CA ILE A 5 -6.80 -15.94 -3.05
C ILE A 5 -7.63 -16.59 -1.94
N GLY A 6 -8.72 -17.28 -2.29
CA GLY A 6 -9.55 -17.95 -1.31
C GLY A 6 -8.78 -19.06 -0.60
N GLU A 7 -8.77 -19.05 0.74
CA GLU A 7 -7.98 -19.97 1.57
C GLU A 7 -8.21 -21.44 1.20
N GLN A 8 -9.47 -21.86 1.10
CA GLN A 8 -9.83 -23.25 0.78
C GLN A 8 -9.29 -23.69 -0.59
N TYR A 9 -9.28 -22.77 -1.55
CA TYR A 9 -8.74 -23.04 -2.88
C TYR A 9 -7.22 -23.06 -2.86
N PHE A 10 -6.57 -22.12 -2.18
CA PHE A 10 -5.11 -22.14 -2.04
C PHE A 10 -4.62 -23.43 -1.38
N GLN A 11 -5.29 -23.87 -0.32
CA GLN A 11 -4.94 -25.11 0.38
C GLN A 11 -5.22 -26.37 -0.44
N SER A 12 -6.13 -26.33 -1.43
CA SER A 12 -6.39 -27.47 -2.31
C SER A 12 -5.33 -27.63 -3.41
N LEU A 13 -4.48 -26.63 -3.64
CA LEU A 13 -3.38 -26.70 -4.59
C LEU A 13 -2.24 -27.57 -4.06
N PRO A 14 -1.47 -28.24 -4.94
CA PRO A 14 -0.21 -28.88 -4.57
C PRO A 14 0.76 -27.91 -3.87
N LYS A 15 1.62 -28.43 -2.98
CA LYS A 15 2.51 -27.59 -2.13
C LYS A 15 3.55 -26.80 -2.92
N ASP A 16 4.07 -27.39 -3.99
CA ASP A 16 4.95 -26.73 -4.95
C ASP A 16 4.25 -25.56 -5.65
N ILE A 17 2.97 -25.71 -6.01
CA ILE A 17 2.17 -24.63 -6.59
C ILE A 17 1.86 -23.54 -5.55
N GLN A 18 1.55 -23.91 -4.31
CA GLN A 18 1.38 -22.93 -3.21
C GLN A 18 2.64 -22.07 -3.05
N GLN A 19 3.81 -22.72 -3.01
CA GLN A 19 5.10 -22.04 -2.88
C GLN A 19 5.39 -21.15 -4.08
N LEU A 20 5.22 -21.66 -5.30
CA LEU A 20 5.42 -20.89 -6.53
C LEU A 20 4.57 -19.62 -6.55
N LEU A 21 3.30 -19.71 -6.18
CA LEU A 21 2.41 -18.53 -6.14
C LEU A 21 2.87 -17.48 -5.14
N VAL A 22 3.40 -17.89 -3.98
CA VAL A 22 3.94 -16.96 -2.97
C VAL A 22 5.22 -16.30 -3.49
N ASP A 23 6.16 -17.10 -4.01
CA ASP A 23 7.45 -16.61 -4.49
C ASP A 23 7.27 -15.60 -5.63
N GLU A 24 6.42 -15.91 -6.61
CA GLU A 24 6.12 -15.05 -7.74
C GLU A 24 5.34 -13.78 -7.32
N ALA A 25 4.44 -13.88 -6.34
CA ALA A 25 3.76 -12.70 -5.81
C ALA A 25 4.74 -11.73 -5.15
N GLU A 26 5.72 -12.25 -4.40
CA GLU A 26 6.76 -11.42 -3.80
C GLU A 26 7.73 -10.84 -4.84
N GLU A 27 8.16 -11.65 -5.81
CA GLU A 27 9.05 -11.22 -6.89
C GLU A 27 8.39 -10.14 -7.74
N ASN A 28 7.13 -10.34 -8.13
CA ASN A 28 6.38 -9.34 -8.86
C ASN A 28 6.25 -8.05 -8.03
N GLY A 29 6.04 -8.15 -6.71
CA GLY A 29 6.05 -6.98 -5.82
C GLY A 29 7.36 -6.21 -5.86
N ARG A 30 8.50 -6.91 -5.82
CA ARG A 30 9.84 -6.32 -5.94
C ARG A 30 10.09 -5.70 -7.33
N TRP A 31 9.61 -6.35 -8.39
CA TRP A 31 9.80 -5.90 -9.77
C TRP A 31 8.93 -4.68 -10.12
N VAL A 32 7.65 -4.67 -9.73
CA VAL A 32 6.70 -3.61 -10.11
C VAL A 32 6.86 -2.31 -9.31
N SER A 33 7.35 -2.41 -8.07
CA SER A 33 7.54 -1.26 -7.18
C SER A 33 8.44 -0.17 -7.79
N PRO A 34 9.67 -0.45 -8.26
CA PRO A 34 10.51 0.57 -8.88
C PRO A 34 9.94 1.12 -10.19
N ILE A 35 9.26 0.27 -10.98
CA ILE A 35 8.59 0.70 -12.22
C ILE A 35 7.49 1.71 -11.90
N THR A 36 6.73 1.50 -10.82
CA THR A 36 5.69 2.41 -10.37
C THR A 36 6.26 3.76 -9.97
N ILE A 37 7.38 3.76 -9.22
CA ILE A 37 8.10 4.99 -8.83
C ILE A 37 8.57 5.76 -10.08
N GLN A 38 9.18 5.07 -11.05
CA GLN A 38 9.64 5.69 -12.29
C GLN A 38 8.47 6.32 -13.07
N LYS A 39 7.35 5.59 -13.19
CA LYS A 39 6.16 6.08 -13.90
C LYS A 39 5.50 7.27 -13.21
N GLU A 40 5.67 7.43 -11.91
CA GLU A 40 5.12 8.58 -11.18
C GLU A 40 5.64 9.90 -11.77
N ASP A 41 6.94 10.00 -12.05
CA ASP A 41 7.55 11.21 -12.62
C ASP A 41 7.12 11.42 -14.08
N GLU A 42 7.07 10.36 -14.87
CA GLU A 42 6.56 10.40 -16.25
C GLU A 42 5.11 10.93 -16.30
N PHE A 43 4.25 10.47 -15.38
CA PHE A 43 2.87 10.95 -15.30
C PHE A 43 2.74 12.37 -14.76
N LYS A 44 3.56 12.78 -13.79
CA LYS A 44 3.60 14.19 -13.33
C LYS A 44 3.91 15.13 -14.49
N GLU A 45 4.90 14.80 -15.32
CA GLU A 45 5.22 15.59 -16.50
C GLU A 45 4.07 15.63 -17.52
N ALA A 46 3.46 14.48 -17.80
CA ALA A 46 2.35 14.40 -18.75
C ALA A 46 1.14 15.23 -18.28
N LEU A 47 0.82 15.18 -16.99
CA LEU A 47 -0.24 15.98 -16.39
C LEU A 47 0.08 17.47 -16.44
N ALA A 48 1.31 17.87 -16.15
CA ALA A 48 1.74 19.27 -16.26
C ALA A 48 1.66 19.79 -17.70
N LYS A 49 2.11 19.00 -18.69
CA LYS A 49 1.96 19.30 -20.12
C LYS A 49 0.49 19.39 -20.55
N GLY A 50 -0.39 18.63 -19.91
CA GLY A 50 -1.85 18.70 -20.07
C GLY A 50 -2.53 19.88 -19.37
N GLY A 51 -1.77 20.75 -18.69
CA GLY A 51 -2.30 21.95 -18.03
C GLY A 51 -2.61 21.78 -16.54
N VAL A 52 -2.29 20.64 -15.93
CA VAL A 52 -2.44 20.45 -14.48
C VAL A 52 -1.38 21.25 -13.72
N THR A 53 -1.80 21.98 -12.69
CA THR A 53 -0.89 22.67 -11.77
C THR A 53 -0.75 21.85 -10.49
N PHE A 54 0.49 21.52 -10.12
CA PHE A 54 0.80 20.85 -8.85
C PHE A 54 1.06 21.90 -7.77
N VAL A 55 0.42 21.73 -6.61
CA VAL A 55 0.58 22.60 -5.45
C VAL A 55 1.15 21.82 -4.27
N GLN A 56 2.02 22.47 -3.49
CA GLN A 56 2.58 21.85 -2.30
C GLN A 56 1.55 21.84 -1.16
N ALA A 57 1.33 20.67 -0.58
CA ALA A 57 0.41 20.46 0.54
C ALA A 57 1.06 20.84 1.88
N ASP A 58 0.27 21.43 2.79
CA ASP A 58 0.59 21.48 4.23
C ASP A 58 0.34 20.11 4.86
N THR A 59 1.29 19.22 4.67
CA THR A 59 1.21 17.82 5.10
C THR A 59 1.04 17.68 6.61
N GLU A 60 1.58 18.59 7.41
CA GLU A 60 1.44 18.56 8.87
C GLU A 60 0.05 19.00 9.33
N ALA A 61 -0.54 20.02 8.70
CA ALA A 61 -1.94 20.39 8.96
C ALA A 61 -2.89 19.25 8.60
N TYR A 62 -2.69 18.60 7.45
CA TYR A 62 -3.51 17.45 7.03
C TYR A 62 -3.32 16.25 7.96
N ARG A 63 -2.08 15.96 8.39
CA ARG A 63 -1.80 14.89 9.35
C ARG A 63 -2.55 15.12 10.67
N LYS A 64 -2.51 16.34 11.22
CA LYS A 64 -3.23 16.70 12.45
C LYS A 64 -4.74 16.57 12.28
N ALA A 65 -5.29 17.09 11.18
CA ALA A 65 -6.72 17.05 10.89
C ALA A 65 -7.26 15.62 10.76
N THR A 66 -6.42 14.66 10.34
CA THR A 66 -6.82 13.27 10.12
C THR A 66 -6.62 12.36 11.34
N LEU A 67 -6.00 12.82 12.43
CA LEU A 67 -5.72 11.99 13.62
C LEU A 67 -6.97 11.34 14.23
N ALA A 68 -8.13 11.99 14.14
CA ALA A 68 -9.39 11.45 14.65
C ALA A 68 -9.82 10.15 13.95
N THR A 69 -9.37 9.92 12.71
CA THR A 69 -9.72 8.71 11.93
C THR A 69 -9.27 7.42 12.60
N TYR A 70 -8.12 7.44 13.29
CA TYR A 70 -7.62 6.27 14.02
C TYR A 70 -8.49 5.85 15.22
N LYS A 71 -9.42 6.72 15.66
CA LYS A 71 -10.39 6.44 16.72
C LYS A 71 -11.78 6.06 16.20
N ALA A 72 -12.02 6.15 14.89
CA ALA A 72 -13.32 5.89 14.29
C ALA A 72 -13.66 4.39 14.16
N PHE A 73 -12.74 3.50 14.54
CA PHE A 73 -12.87 2.06 14.35
C PHE A 73 -12.97 1.32 15.69
N PRO A 74 -14.19 1.21 16.27
CA PRO A 74 -14.37 0.63 17.61
C PRO A 74 -14.06 -0.87 17.69
N LYS A 75 -13.99 -1.55 16.54
CA LYS A 75 -13.64 -2.97 16.45
C LYS A 75 -12.13 -3.24 16.35
N TRP A 76 -11.31 -2.19 16.24
CA TRP A 76 -9.87 -2.37 16.24
C TRP A 76 -9.39 -2.86 17.60
N THR A 77 -8.37 -3.71 17.57
CA THR A 77 -7.70 -4.12 18.80
C THR A 77 -7.19 -2.88 19.53
N PRO A 78 -7.41 -2.76 20.86
CA PRO A 78 -6.92 -1.62 21.62
C PRO A 78 -5.42 -1.35 21.39
N GLY A 79 -5.06 -0.08 21.25
CA GLY A 79 -3.68 0.35 21.02
C GLY A 79 -3.09 -0.06 19.66
N LEU A 80 -3.90 -0.42 18.67
CA LEU A 80 -3.39 -0.85 17.35
C LEU A 80 -2.58 0.25 16.65
N TYR A 81 -3.07 1.48 16.66
CA TYR A 81 -2.39 2.60 15.99
C TYR A 81 -0.99 2.84 16.56
N GLU A 82 -0.86 2.88 17.88
CA GLU A 82 0.40 3.10 18.59
C GLU A 82 1.40 1.97 18.32
N ARG A 83 0.91 0.71 18.29
CA ARG A 83 1.74 -0.45 17.97
C ARG A 83 2.28 -0.40 16.54
N VAL A 84 1.43 -0.04 15.57
CA VAL A 84 1.86 0.08 14.16
C VAL A 84 2.87 1.22 14.00
N GLN A 85 2.62 2.39 14.62
CA GLN A 85 3.57 3.51 14.60
C GLN A 85 4.94 3.13 15.21
N ALA A 86 4.94 2.35 16.30
CA ALA A 86 6.18 1.89 16.91
C ALA A 86 6.97 0.91 16.03
N ALA A 87 6.29 0.07 15.24
CA ALA A 87 6.92 -0.90 14.35
C ALA A 87 7.44 -0.31 13.03
N MET A 88 7.08 0.94 12.70
CA MET A 88 7.54 1.66 11.51
C MET A 88 8.72 2.59 11.79
N LYS A 89 9.22 2.63 13.02
CA LYS A 89 10.45 3.34 13.40
C LYS A 89 11.66 2.45 13.22
#